data_AF-A0A0K6S8S6-F1
#
_entry.id   AF-A0A0K6S8S6-F1
#
_cell.length_a   1.000
_cell.length_b   1.000
_cell.length_c   1.000
_cell.angle_alpha   90.00
_cell.angle_beta   90.00
_cell.angle_gamma   90.00
#
_symmetry.space_group_name_H-M   'P 1'
#
loop_
_entity.id
_entity.type
_entity.pdbx_description
1 polymer ?
#
loop_
_entity_poly.entity_id
_entity_poly.type
_entity_poly.pdbx_seq_one_letter_code
_entity_poly.pdbx_strand_id
1 'polypeptide(L)'
;MGDIAGLACAVGRTAADSETISPQLLLSRSIEILSVTSVLSYALDLFDKWSRYSAECFEKEGDEFYCAIVGMKLLAALMVGNDGLRTMVWKCARFRRALRQALLKLRITREKAWLRYLSFGELLGELQISGGAHFSITEESIVDLNHEKSDEKGEGGREGEMRPIDVSHLLRASFWYVKASLDEVPPRLQESRALFYRWTAESSRLRNLCFIREFTNAACRAFADKDANEDALELFKMATSGWVEEAEQTSAAQKKNLAAGRLLAIQCTVSNSAVAKYVEKKKVKILVEMQRIVQDLPDEESRGVDFEFFVAWLEAATLRSQVNMDQCVWYRKFLPAIDLKKVPLAELFSNFQRLVEAGLEANRGQTTPKQGGQQDVCSRIESDLKFASYQPRRGGGEMIPASCAVCGERVRAFMYCGVCKLVAYCGKECQKKDWKRKPGGHKDRCALLKTSVTDLLLKDGGDGEGLAPVAAGGGIQLKALHHLLHAKGNSDTSRHLCSGHQTP
;
A
#
# COMPACT_ATOMS: atom_id res chain seq x y z
N MET A 1 -14.96 13.34 -26.79
CA MET A 1 -13.66 12.64 -26.60
C MET A 1 -12.52 13.61 -26.26
N GLY A 2 -12.50 14.84 -26.82
CA GLY A 2 -11.53 15.87 -26.40
C GLY A 2 -11.59 16.24 -24.92
N ASP A 3 -12.77 16.17 -24.30
CA ASP A 3 -12.96 16.58 -22.89
C ASP A 3 -12.34 15.63 -21.86
N ILE A 4 -12.28 14.32 -22.12
CA ILE A 4 -11.77 13.32 -21.15
C ILE A 4 -10.23 13.33 -21.12
N ALA A 5 -9.59 13.43 -22.28
CA ALA A 5 -8.13 13.56 -22.37
C ALA A 5 -7.65 14.93 -21.84
N GLY A 6 -8.45 15.99 -22.03
CA GLY A 6 -8.23 17.29 -21.40
C GLY A 6 -8.32 17.25 -19.88
N LEU A 7 -9.32 16.54 -19.32
CA LEU A 7 -9.51 16.39 -17.88
C LEU A 7 -8.32 15.72 -17.19
N ALA A 8 -7.84 14.58 -17.73
CA ALA A 8 -6.72 13.85 -17.15
C ALA A 8 -5.40 14.65 -17.19
N CYS A 9 -5.19 15.46 -18.25
CA CYS A 9 -4.00 16.30 -18.38
C CYS A 9 -4.03 17.54 -17.47
N ALA A 10 -5.22 18.08 -17.17
CA ALA A 10 -5.40 19.21 -16.26
C ALA A 10 -5.20 18.83 -14.79
N VAL A 11 -5.65 17.62 -14.39
CA VAL A 11 -5.50 17.11 -13.01
C VAL A 11 -4.02 16.85 -12.67
N GLY A 12 -3.21 16.39 -13.61
CA GLY A 12 -1.80 16.03 -13.37
C GLY A 12 -0.80 17.19 -13.25
N ARG A 13 -1.09 18.39 -13.80
CA ARG A 13 -0.12 19.51 -13.81
C ARG A 13 -0.12 20.39 -12.55
N THR A 14 -1.09 20.24 -11.66
CA THR A 14 -1.26 21.14 -10.48
C THR A 14 -0.62 20.63 -9.18
N ALA A 15 0.04 19.46 -9.22
CA ALA A 15 0.59 18.82 -8.01
C ALA A 15 2.05 19.20 -7.67
N ALA A 16 2.74 19.96 -8.53
CA ALA A 16 4.18 20.23 -8.37
C ALA A 16 4.51 21.50 -7.56
N ASP A 17 3.56 22.42 -7.34
CA ASP A 17 3.80 23.68 -6.65
C ASP A 17 3.01 23.72 -5.33
N SER A 18 3.71 23.60 -4.20
CA SER A 18 3.10 23.53 -2.86
C SER A 18 2.73 24.91 -2.28
N GLU A 19 2.03 25.74 -3.06
CA GLU A 19 1.40 26.94 -2.53
C GLU A 19 -0.06 26.68 -2.14
N THR A 20 -0.51 27.36 -1.10
CA THR A 20 -1.86 27.26 -0.49
C THR A 20 -2.98 27.17 -1.54
N ILE A 21 -3.62 25.99 -1.62
CA ILE A 21 -4.73 25.71 -2.52
C ILE A 21 -5.90 26.65 -2.19
N SER A 22 -6.25 27.53 -3.13
CA SER A 22 -7.39 28.45 -3.00
C SER A 22 -8.72 27.69 -2.78
N PRO A 23 -9.63 28.16 -1.90
CA PRO A 23 -10.97 27.60 -1.73
C PRO A 23 -11.79 27.47 -3.02
N GLN A 24 -11.47 28.24 -4.07
CA GLN A 24 -12.10 28.12 -5.40
C GLN A 24 -11.70 26.82 -6.13
N LEU A 25 -10.48 26.30 -5.91
CA LEU A 25 -9.97 25.05 -6.48
C LEU A 25 -10.58 23.80 -5.83
N LEU A 26 -10.92 23.86 -4.54
CA LEU A 26 -11.69 22.79 -3.87
C LEU A 26 -13.15 22.76 -4.36
N LEU A 27 -13.67 23.89 -4.81
CA LEU A 27 -15.00 24.02 -5.35
C LEU A 27 -15.14 23.45 -6.77
N SER A 28 -14.12 23.64 -7.62
CA SER A 28 -14.08 23.04 -8.96
C SER A 28 -14.12 21.51 -8.87
N ARG A 29 -13.41 20.93 -7.91
CA ARG A 29 -13.37 19.47 -7.68
C ARG A 29 -14.73 18.85 -7.40
N SER A 30 -15.66 19.55 -6.76
CA SER A 30 -17.00 19.00 -6.48
C SER A 30 -18.03 19.22 -7.61
N ILE A 31 -17.74 20.11 -8.57
CA ILE A 31 -18.44 20.17 -9.87
C ILE A 31 -17.89 19.05 -10.79
N GLU A 32 -16.59 18.79 -10.75
CA GLU A 32 -15.95 17.68 -11.47
C GLU A 32 -16.51 16.31 -11.03
N ILE A 33 -16.78 16.09 -9.74
CA ILE A 33 -17.37 14.82 -9.24
C ILE A 33 -18.71 14.49 -9.91
N LEU A 34 -19.55 15.50 -10.24
CA LEU A 34 -20.83 15.26 -10.92
C LEU A 34 -20.66 14.84 -12.37
N SER A 35 -19.69 15.42 -13.08
CA SER A 35 -19.29 14.98 -14.43
C SER A 35 -18.58 13.62 -14.44
N VAL A 36 -18.07 13.19 -13.28
CA VAL A 36 -17.34 11.93 -13.10
C VAL A 36 -18.27 10.75 -12.86
N THR A 37 -19.56 10.93 -12.59
CA THR A 37 -20.49 9.82 -12.29
C THR A 37 -20.42 8.67 -13.31
N SER A 38 -20.60 8.99 -14.59
CA SER A 38 -20.53 8.02 -15.68
C SER A 38 -19.11 7.45 -15.81
N VAL A 39 -18.09 8.28 -15.56
CA VAL A 39 -16.67 7.87 -15.60
C VAL A 39 -16.34 6.91 -14.44
N LEU A 40 -16.84 7.14 -13.23
CA LEU A 40 -16.63 6.31 -12.06
C LEU A 40 -17.37 4.98 -12.20
N SER A 41 -18.64 5.02 -12.63
CA SER A 41 -19.39 3.81 -12.96
C SER A 41 -18.62 3.00 -13.99
N TYR A 42 -18.21 3.65 -15.09
CA TYR A 42 -17.46 3.01 -16.16
C TYR A 42 -16.10 2.48 -15.69
N ALA A 43 -15.38 3.21 -14.84
CA ALA A 43 -14.12 2.78 -14.28
C ALA A 43 -14.29 1.56 -13.36
N LEU A 44 -15.34 1.52 -12.54
CA LEU A 44 -15.72 0.36 -11.75
C LEU A 44 -16.16 -0.80 -12.64
N ASP A 45 -16.93 -0.55 -13.70
CA ASP A 45 -17.34 -1.57 -14.68
C ASP A 45 -16.15 -2.21 -15.36
N LEU A 46 -15.18 -1.39 -15.77
CA LEU A 46 -13.94 -1.85 -16.36
C LEU A 46 -13.06 -2.59 -15.35
N PHE A 47 -12.94 -2.10 -14.12
CA PHE A 47 -12.13 -2.75 -13.09
C PHE A 47 -12.74 -4.07 -12.60
N ASP A 48 -14.06 -4.13 -12.46
CA ASP A 48 -14.83 -5.32 -12.07
C ASP A 48 -14.71 -6.47 -13.07
N LYS A 49 -14.21 -6.22 -14.28
CA LYS A 49 -13.79 -7.31 -15.17
C LYS A 49 -12.78 -8.27 -14.51
N TRP A 50 -11.94 -7.79 -13.58
CA TRP A 50 -11.05 -8.66 -12.77
C TRP A 50 -11.79 -9.71 -11.96
N SER A 51 -13.00 -9.38 -11.47
CA SER A 51 -13.78 -10.35 -10.68
C SER A 51 -14.38 -11.44 -11.55
N ARG A 52 -14.72 -11.11 -12.80
CA ARG A 52 -15.52 -11.97 -13.70
C ARG A 52 -14.69 -12.94 -14.53
N TYR A 53 -13.48 -12.55 -14.92
CA TYR A 53 -12.66 -13.37 -15.81
C TYR A 53 -11.73 -14.32 -15.03
N SER A 54 -11.35 -15.43 -15.69
CA SER A 54 -10.38 -16.38 -15.15
C SER A 54 -8.97 -15.76 -15.15
N ALA A 55 -8.06 -16.33 -14.35
CA ALA A 55 -6.66 -15.87 -14.32
C ALA A 55 -6.00 -15.97 -15.72
N GLU A 56 -6.35 -16.98 -16.52
CA GLU A 56 -5.83 -17.18 -17.88
C GLU A 56 -6.15 -16.01 -18.82
N CYS A 57 -7.31 -15.36 -18.65
CA CYS A 57 -7.68 -14.17 -19.43
C CYS A 57 -6.74 -12.99 -19.18
N PHE A 58 -6.06 -12.95 -18.04
CA PHE A 58 -5.07 -11.92 -17.71
C PHE A 58 -3.64 -12.33 -18.06
N GLU A 59 -3.42 -13.62 -18.34
CA GLU A 59 -2.14 -14.10 -18.87
C GLU A 59 -1.97 -13.73 -20.35
N LYS A 60 -3.05 -13.90 -21.12
CA LYS A 60 -3.16 -13.45 -22.51
C LYS A 60 -3.47 -11.96 -22.46
N GLU A 61 -2.58 -11.11 -22.98
CA GLU A 61 -2.76 -9.65 -23.05
C GLU A 61 -3.85 -9.28 -24.07
N GLY A 62 -5.08 -9.74 -23.83
CA GLY A 62 -6.27 -9.47 -24.63
C GLY A 62 -7.02 -8.23 -24.18
N ASP A 63 -8.14 -7.95 -24.86
CA ASP A 63 -8.96 -6.76 -24.63
C ASP A 63 -9.45 -6.66 -23.17
N GLU A 64 -9.72 -7.80 -22.52
CA GLU A 64 -10.16 -7.87 -21.13
C GLU A 64 -9.10 -7.34 -20.17
N PHE A 65 -7.84 -7.76 -20.34
CA PHE A 65 -6.71 -7.32 -19.54
C PHE A 65 -6.51 -5.80 -19.68
N TYR A 66 -6.53 -5.28 -20.92
CA TYR A 66 -6.41 -3.83 -21.16
C TYR A 66 -7.58 -3.04 -20.60
N CYS A 67 -8.81 -3.53 -20.73
CA CYS A 67 -9.98 -2.91 -20.11
C CYS A 67 -9.78 -2.77 -18.61
N ALA A 68 -9.28 -3.83 -17.97
CA ALA A 68 -9.12 -3.86 -16.53
C ALA A 68 -7.99 -2.92 -16.06
N ILE A 69 -6.88 -2.82 -16.82
CA ILE A 69 -5.84 -1.79 -16.63
C ILE A 69 -6.41 -0.38 -16.76
N VAL A 70 -7.21 -0.13 -17.80
CA VAL A 70 -7.85 1.18 -18.00
C VAL A 70 -8.75 1.51 -16.82
N GLY A 71 -9.52 0.54 -16.32
CA GLY A 71 -10.32 0.68 -15.11
C GLY A 71 -9.47 1.09 -13.90
N MET A 72 -8.34 0.43 -13.65
CA MET A 72 -7.41 0.79 -12.57
C MET A 72 -6.89 2.22 -12.71
N LYS A 73 -6.42 2.62 -13.91
CA LYS A 73 -5.88 3.97 -14.15
C LYS A 73 -6.94 5.05 -13.99
N LEU A 74 -8.16 4.80 -14.47
CA LEU A 74 -9.28 5.73 -14.28
C LEU A 74 -9.61 5.86 -12.79
N LEU A 75 -9.75 4.75 -12.06
CA LEU A 75 -10.01 4.80 -10.61
C LEU A 75 -8.92 5.55 -9.85
N ALA A 76 -7.65 5.25 -10.14
CA ALA A 76 -6.51 5.95 -9.55
C ALA A 76 -6.61 7.46 -9.79
N ALA A 77 -6.77 7.87 -11.05
CA ALA A 77 -6.88 9.28 -11.44
C ALA A 77 -8.06 10.00 -10.76
N LEU A 78 -9.20 9.33 -10.59
CA LEU A 78 -10.37 9.91 -9.91
C LEU A 78 -10.15 10.11 -8.41
N MET A 79 -9.34 9.27 -7.77
CA MET A 79 -9.07 9.33 -6.33
C MET A 79 -7.96 10.33 -5.95
N VAL A 80 -7.17 10.83 -6.92
CA VAL A 80 -6.09 11.78 -6.67
C VAL A 80 -6.61 13.00 -5.90
N GLY A 81 -6.12 13.17 -4.67
CA GLY A 81 -6.50 14.28 -3.79
C GLY A 81 -7.97 14.33 -3.38
N ASN A 82 -8.69 13.20 -3.42
CA ASN A 82 -10.09 13.09 -3.06
C ASN A 82 -10.36 11.98 -2.02
N ASP A 83 -10.09 12.29 -0.75
CA ASP A 83 -10.22 11.35 0.37
C ASP A 83 -11.67 10.85 0.58
N GLY A 84 -12.65 11.70 0.28
CA GLY A 84 -14.07 11.35 0.36
C GLY A 84 -14.46 10.27 -0.66
N LEU A 85 -14.04 10.43 -1.92
CA LEU A 85 -14.24 9.41 -2.95
C LEU A 85 -13.55 8.10 -2.57
N ARG A 86 -12.29 8.16 -2.16
CA ARG A 86 -11.52 6.99 -1.73
C ARG A 86 -12.22 6.22 -0.62
N THR A 87 -12.74 6.93 0.40
CA THR A 87 -13.50 6.32 1.50
C THR A 87 -14.74 5.58 1.01
N MET A 88 -15.46 6.13 0.03
CA MET A 88 -16.64 5.45 -0.51
C MET A 88 -16.29 4.29 -1.44
N VAL A 89 -15.21 4.39 -2.22
CA VAL A 89 -14.69 3.29 -3.04
C VAL A 89 -14.39 2.09 -2.14
N TRP A 90 -13.78 2.31 -0.97
CA TRP A 90 -13.57 1.26 0.05
C TRP A 90 -14.85 0.65 0.61
N LYS A 91 -15.97 1.40 0.63
CA LYS A 91 -17.29 0.92 1.07
C LYS A 91 -18.07 0.21 -0.04
N CYS A 92 -17.60 0.29 -1.27
CA CYS A 92 -18.23 -0.35 -2.41
C CYS A 92 -17.86 -1.84 -2.45
N ALA A 93 -18.84 -2.72 -2.18
CA ALA A 93 -18.64 -4.18 -2.20
C ALA A 93 -18.11 -4.66 -3.55
N ARG A 94 -18.66 -4.13 -4.65
CA ARG A 94 -18.21 -4.41 -6.00
C ARG A 94 -16.73 -4.10 -6.21
N PHE A 95 -16.28 -2.93 -5.77
CA PHE A 95 -14.86 -2.57 -5.84
C PHE A 95 -14.00 -3.52 -5.01
N ARG A 96 -14.38 -3.81 -3.76
CA ARG A 96 -13.63 -4.73 -2.89
C ARG A 96 -13.51 -6.12 -3.50
N ARG A 97 -14.59 -6.61 -4.11
CA ARG A 97 -14.60 -7.91 -4.80
C ARG A 97 -13.62 -7.91 -5.96
N ALA A 98 -13.68 -6.90 -6.81
CA ALA A 98 -12.76 -6.72 -7.92
C ALA A 98 -11.30 -6.60 -7.45
N LEU A 99 -11.04 -5.83 -6.38
CA LEU A 99 -9.70 -5.67 -5.81
C LEU A 99 -9.18 -6.97 -5.21
N ARG A 100 -10.00 -7.72 -4.45
CA ARG A 100 -9.63 -9.03 -3.92
C ARG A 100 -9.28 -9.99 -5.05
N GLN A 101 -10.10 -10.03 -6.10
CA GLN A 101 -9.87 -10.90 -7.24
C GLN A 101 -8.60 -10.50 -8.01
N ALA A 102 -8.35 -9.20 -8.19
CA ALA A 102 -7.08 -8.72 -8.74
C ALA A 102 -5.89 -9.17 -7.87
N LEU A 103 -5.95 -8.98 -6.55
CA LEU A 103 -4.90 -9.43 -5.61
C LEU A 103 -4.64 -10.94 -5.68
N LEU A 104 -5.67 -11.76 -5.90
CA LEU A 104 -5.55 -13.22 -5.94
C LEU A 104 -5.17 -13.77 -7.32
N LYS A 105 -5.62 -13.15 -8.41
CA LYS A 105 -5.48 -13.65 -9.80
C LYS A 105 -4.30 -13.01 -10.55
N LEU A 106 -3.83 -11.83 -10.13
CA LEU A 106 -2.78 -11.11 -10.85
C LEU A 106 -1.44 -11.86 -10.75
N ARG A 107 -1.13 -12.64 -11.78
CA ARG A 107 0.18 -13.31 -11.94
C ARG A 107 1.09 -12.42 -12.77
N ILE A 108 2.15 -11.98 -12.13
CA ILE A 108 3.16 -11.11 -12.72
C ILE A 108 4.43 -11.94 -12.89
N THR A 109 5.00 -11.96 -14.08
CA THR A 109 6.33 -12.52 -14.32
C THR A 109 7.36 -11.41 -14.33
N ARG A 110 8.65 -11.74 -14.23
CA ARG A 110 9.75 -10.78 -14.24
C ARG A 110 9.71 -9.89 -15.49
N GLU A 111 9.49 -10.48 -16.65
CA GLU A 111 9.47 -9.81 -17.96
C GLU A 111 8.28 -8.85 -18.12
N LYS A 112 7.17 -9.16 -17.44
CA LYS A 112 5.92 -8.39 -17.53
C LYS A 112 5.69 -7.48 -16.33
N ALA A 113 6.64 -7.40 -15.40
CA ALA A 113 6.47 -6.69 -14.13
C ALA A 113 6.21 -5.21 -14.34
N TRP A 114 6.94 -4.56 -15.24
CA TRP A 114 6.71 -3.16 -15.59
C TRP A 114 5.26 -2.89 -16.02
N LEU A 115 4.79 -3.57 -17.07
CA LEU A 115 3.47 -3.33 -17.66
C LEU A 115 2.32 -3.69 -16.70
N ARG A 116 2.42 -4.85 -16.02
CA ARG A 116 1.35 -5.39 -15.19
C ARG A 116 1.28 -4.72 -13.82
N TYR A 117 2.43 -4.43 -13.22
CA TYR A 117 2.47 -3.85 -11.89
C TYR A 117 2.22 -2.34 -11.92
N LEU A 118 2.67 -1.61 -12.95
CA LEU A 118 2.57 -0.13 -12.97
C LEU A 118 1.16 0.38 -12.65
N SER A 119 0.16 -0.09 -13.41
CA SER A 119 -1.23 0.36 -13.23
C SER A 119 -1.83 -0.09 -11.90
N PHE A 120 -1.39 -1.25 -11.42
CA PHE A 120 -1.84 -1.79 -10.15
C PHE A 120 -1.23 -1.03 -8.97
N GLY A 121 0.08 -0.78 -9.00
CA GLY A 121 0.81 0.03 -8.04
C GLY A 121 0.33 1.48 -8.00
N GLU A 122 0.00 2.07 -9.15
CA GLU A 122 -0.67 3.38 -9.25
C GLU A 122 -2.00 3.38 -8.47
N LEU A 123 -2.86 2.37 -8.72
CA LEU A 123 -4.13 2.23 -7.99
C LEU A 123 -3.91 2.03 -6.48
N LEU A 124 -3.01 1.12 -6.08
CA LEU A 124 -2.69 0.88 -4.67
C LEU A 124 -2.11 2.13 -4.00
N GLY A 125 -1.30 2.89 -4.72
CA GLY A 125 -0.81 4.20 -4.32
C GLY A 125 -1.98 5.12 -4.03
N GLU A 126 -2.86 5.35 -4.99
CA GLU A 126 -3.97 6.28 -4.82
C GLU A 126 -5.02 5.83 -3.79
N LEU A 127 -5.13 4.54 -3.52
CA LEU A 127 -5.95 4.00 -2.43
C LEU A 127 -5.39 4.29 -1.03
N GLN A 128 -4.12 4.72 -0.94
CA GLN A 128 -3.37 4.84 0.30
C GLN A 128 -2.69 6.20 0.48
N ILE A 129 -2.48 6.94 -0.61
CA ILE A 129 -1.85 8.25 -0.59
C ILE A 129 -2.79 9.23 0.12
N SER A 130 -2.32 9.74 1.25
CA SER A 130 -2.70 11.06 1.72
C SER A 130 -1.55 12.00 1.40
N GLY A 131 -1.83 13.14 0.76
CA GLY A 131 -0.85 14.23 0.60
C GLY A 131 -0.51 14.93 1.93
N GLY A 132 -0.55 14.20 3.05
CA GLY A 132 -0.43 14.69 4.41
C GLY A 132 -0.79 13.58 5.40
N ALA A 133 0.23 12.83 5.81
CA ALA A 133 0.33 11.88 6.92
C ALA A 133 -0.75 10.80 7.19
N HIS A 134 -2.07 10.99 7.04
CA HIS A 134 -3.03 10.06 7.68
C HIS A 134 -4.33 9.76 6.92
N PHE A 135 -4.28 9.36 5.65
CA PHE A 135 -5.27 8.40 5.14
C PHE A 135 -4.73 6.99 5.33
N SER A 136 -5.15 6.32 6.40
CA SER A 136 -4.97 4.88 6.57
C SER A 136 -6.25 4.18 6.09
N ILE A 137 -6.10 3.13 5.29
CA ILE A 137 -7.21 2.20 5.03
C ILE A 137 -7.75 1.76 6.40
N THR A 138 -9.05 1.94 6.63
CA THR A 138 -9.63 1.55 7.91
C THR A 138 -9.54 0.04 8.05
N GLU A 139 -9.30 -0.43 9.27
CA GLU A 139 -9.25 -1.86 9.56
C GLU A 139 -10.55 -2.57 9.13
N GLU A 140 -11.71 -1.96 9.35
CA GLU A 140 -13.00 -2.44 8.86
C GLU A 140 -12.98 -2.69 7.34
N SER A 141 -12.36 -1.80 6.56
CA SER A 141 -12.20 -1.98 5.12
C SER A 141 -11.26 -3.13 4.76
N ILE A 142 -10.22 -3.39 5.56
CA ILE A 142 -9.31 -4.54 5.37
C ILE A 142 -10.03 -5.84 5.70
N VAL A 143 -10.78 -5.87 6.80
CA VAL A 143 -11.63 -7.01 7.20
C VAL A 143 -12.65 -7.30 6.12
N ASP A 144 -13.39 -6.29 5.66
CA ASP A 144 -14.37 -6.40 4.58
C ASP A 144 -13.72 -6.94 3.30
N LEU A 145 -12.55 -6.40 2.92
CA LEU A 145 -11.81 -6.86 1.73
C LEU A 145 -11.42 -8.35 1.85
N ASN A 146 -10.95 -8.79 3.02
CA ASN A 146 -10.57 -10.17 3.27
C ASN A 146 -11.78 -11.11 3.47
N HIS A 147 -12.98 -10.56 3.72
CA HIS A 147 -14.23 -11.31 3.88
C HIS A 147 -15.12 -11.33 2.63
N GLU A 148 -14.78 -10.57 1.59
CA GLU A 148 -15.56 -10.50 0.35
C GLU A 148 -15.62 -11.84 -0.39
N LYS A 149 -16.79 -12.46 -0.51
CA LYS A 149 -16.95 -13.80 -1.11
C LYS A 149 -16.53 -13.80 -2.58
N SER A 150 -15.87 -14.88 -3.03
CA SER A 150 -15.68 -15.12 -4.46
C SER A 150 -16.98 -15.63 -5.08
N ASP A 151 -17.38 -15.06 -6.22
CA ASP A 151 -18.55 -15.51 -6.98
C ASP A 151 -18.36 -16.89 -7.64
N GLU A 152 -17.12 -17.41 -7.61
CA GLU A 152 -16.79 -18.75 -8.07
C GLU A 152 -17.44 -19.79 -7.16
N LYS A 153 -18.70 -20.14 -7.48
CA LYS A 153 -19.30 -21.43 -7.12
C LYS A 153 -18.54 -22.52 -7.86
N GLY A 154 -17.31 -22.79 -7.43
CA GLY A 154 -16.48 -23.82 -8.04
C GLY A 154 -17.24 -25.14 -8.05
N GLU A 155 -17.43 -25.69 -9.25
CA GLU A 155 -18.06 -26.99 -9.48
C GLU A 155 -17.30 -28.06 -8.68
N GLY A 156 -17.81 -28.42 -7.50
CA GLY A 156 -17.30 -29.52 -6.67
C GLY A 156 -16.37 -29.15 -5.50
N GLY A 157 -16.12 -27.87 -5.22
CA GLY A 157 -15.36 -27.45 -4.04
C GLY A 157 -16.26 -27.34 -2.80
N ARG A 158 -15.88 -28.00 -1.69
CA ARG A 158 -16.51 -27.80 -0.36
C ARG A 158 -16.69 -26.30 -0.10
N GLU A 159 -17.86 -25.91 0.41
CA GLU A 159 -18.22 -24.51 0.68
C GLU A 159 -17.04 -23.74 1.29
N GLY A 160 -16.74 -22.62 0.62
CA GLY A 160 -15.42 -22.01 0.55
C GLY A 160 -14.86 -21.59 1.89
N GLU A 161 -13.78 -22.24 2.29
CA GLU A 161 -12.92 -21.75 3.34
C GLU A 161 -12.40 -20.37 2.92
N MET A 162 -12.79 -19.35 3.68
CA MET A 162 -12.39 -17.97 3.46
C MET A 162 -10.88 -17.84 3.71
N ARG A 163 -10.09 -17.91 2.63
CA ARG A 163 -8.64 -17.73 2.72
C ARG A 163 -8.29 -16.25 2.77
N PRO A 164 -7.53 -15.79 3.77
CA PRO A 164 -7.00 -14.43 3.76
C PRO A 164 -6.18 -14.13 2.51
N ILE A 165 -6.04 -12.84 2.19
CA ILE A 165 -5.29 -12.39 1.02
C ILE A 165 -3.80 -12.69 1.23
N ASP A 166 -3.20 -13.42 0.29
CA ASP A 166 -1.76 -13.70 0.24
C ASP A 166 -1.09 -12.82 -0.81
N VAL A 167 -0.27 -11.86 -0.36
CA VAL A 167 0.47 -10.92 -1.21
C VAL A 167 1.92 -11.34 -1.48
N SER A 168 2.32 -12.57 -1.16
CA SER A 168 3.71 -13.05 -1.33
C SER A 168 4.22 -12.88 -2.76
N HIS A 169 3.42 -13.29 -3.75
CA HIS A 169 3.76 -13.13 -5.16
C HIS A 169 3.83 -11.64 -5.58
N LEU A 170 3.03 -10.76 -4.97
CA LEU A 170 3.04 -9.32 -5.26
C LEU A 170 4.23 -8.60 -4.63
N LEU A 171 4.73 -9.07 -3.48
CA LEU A 171 5.97 -8.57 -2.87
C LEU A 171 7.19 -8.85 -3.77
N ARG A 172 7.20 -10.01 -4.44
CA ARG A 172 8.23 -10.34 -5.44
C ARG A 172 8.02 -9.57 -6.74
N ALA A 173 6.78 -9.42 -7.19
CA ALA A 173 6.46 -8.64 -8.38
C ALA A 173 6.81 -7.14 -8.23
N SER A 174 6.61 -6.56 -7.05
CA SER A 174 6.98 -5.17 -6.78
C SER A 174 8.49 -4.95 -6.88
N PHE A 175 9.30 -5.94 -6.51
CA PHE A 175 10.75 -5.90 -6.66
C PHE A 175 11.15 -5.85 -8.14
N TRP A 176 10.58 -6.73 -8.97
CA TRP A 176 10.82 -6.71 -10.42
C TRP A 176 10.34 -5.43 -11.09
N TYR A 177 9.17 -4.93 -10.68
CA TYR A 177 8.63 -3.67 -11.17
C TYR A 177 9.59 -2.51 -10.89
N VAL A 178 10.07 -2.39 -9.65
CA VAL A 178 10.99 -1.31 -9.28
C VAL A 178 12.31 -1.44 -10.02
N LYS A 179 12.84 -2.66 -10.19
CA LYS A 179 14.06 -2.90 -10.96
C LYS A 179 13.90 -2.48 -12.42
N ALA A 180 12.85 -2.94 -13.10
CA ALA A 180 12.54 -2.53 -14.47
C ALA A 180 12.30 -1.01 -14.59
N SER A 181 11.67 -0.38 -13.57
CA SER A 181 11.46 1.07 -13.56
C SER A 181 12.74 1.90 -13.52
N LEU A 182 13.83 1.31 -13.02
CA LEU A 182 15.13 1.97 -12.93
C LEU A 182 15.96 1.76 -14.18
N ASP A 183 15.77 0.66 -14.90
CA ASP A 183 16.40 0.41 -16.19
C ASP A 183 15.98 1.47 -17.24
N GLU A 184 14.76 2.02 -17.12
CA GLU A 184 14.25 3.14 -17.93
C GLU A 184 14.83 4.51 -17.52
N VAL A 185 15.43 4.62 -16.34
CA VAL A 185 16.05 5.86 -15.85
C VAL A 185 17.50 5.91 -16.35
N PRO A 186 17.99 7.03 -16.93
CA PRO A 186 19.38 7.14 -17.37
C PRO A 186 20.37 6.75 -16.26
N PRO A 187 21.47 6.00 -16.55
CA PRO A 187 22.39 5.49 -15.53
C PRO A 187 22.96 6.53 -14.56
N ARG A 188 23.07 7.79 -15.00
CA ARG A 188 23.54 8.92 -14.15
C ARG A 188 22.60 9.26 -12.99
N LEU A 189 21.36 8.80 -13.05
CA LEU A 189 20.32 9.02 -12.04
C LEU A 189 19.90 7.70 -11.36
N GLN A 190 20.52 6.57 -11.73
CA GLN A 190 20.30 5.29 -11.09
C GLN A 190 21.09 5.22 -9.78
N GLU A 191 20.51 5.72 -8.71
CA GLU A 191 21.02 5.44 -7.37
C GLU A 191 20.48 4.08 -6.92
N SER A 192 21.35 3.16 -6.47
CA SER A 192 20.93 1.88 -5.89
C SER A 192 19.93 2.05 -4.74
N ARG A 193 20.03 3.18 -4.02
CA ARG A 193 19.09 3.64 -2.99
C ARG A 193 17.67 3.81 -3.51
N ALA A 194 17.50 4.23 -4.76
CA ALA A 194 16.21 4.42 -5.37
C ALA A 194 15.45 3.09 -5.49
N LEU A 195 16.15 1.97 -5.73
CA LEU A 195 15.53 0.64 -5.79
C LEU A 195 14.95 0.28 -4.43
N PHE A 196 15.80 0.31 -3.40
CA PHE A 196 15.41 -0.12 -2.06
C PHE A 196 14.27 0.74 -1.48
N TYR A 197 14.35 2.06 -1.65
CA TYR A 197 13.32 2.99 -1.17
C TYR A 197 11.98 2.79 -1.88
N ARG A 198 11.99 2.68 -3.22
CA ARG A 198 10.77 2.44 -4.01
C ARG A 198 10.15 1.09 -3.67
N TRP A 199 10.94 0.02 -3.56
CA TRP A 199 10.43 -1.30 -3.18
C TRP A 199 9.81 -1.30 -1.78
N THR A 200 10.43 -0.60 -0.83
CA THR A 200 9.89 -0.44 0.53
C THR A 200 8.53 0.26 0.50
N ALA A 201 8.39 1.32 -0.31
CA ALA A 201 7.12 2.03 -0.46
C ALA A 201 6.02 1.12 -1.05
N GLU A 202 6.32 0.36 -2.11
CA GLU A 202 5.36 -0.59 -2.70
C GLU A 202 4.98 -1.73 -1.73
N SER A 203 5.97 -2.27 -1.02
CA SER A 203 5.74 -3.37 -0.07
C SER A 203 4.93 -2.91 1.14
N SER A 204 5.13 -1.66 1.58
CA SER A 204 4.31 -1.02 2.61
C SER A 204 2.87 -0.86 2.14
N ARG A 205 2.64 -0.59 0.84
CA ARG A 205 1.28 -0.53 0.30
C ARG A 205 0.60 -1.88 0.34
N LEU A 206 1.31 -2.96 0.00
CA LEU A 206 0.77 -4.31 0.08
C LEU A 206 0.47 -4.73 1.53
N ARG A 207 1.30 -4.31 2.49
CA ARG A 207 1.07 -4.54 3.93
C ARG A 207 -0.28 -4.01 4.39
N ASN A 208 -0.68 -2.84 3.90
CA ASN A 208 -1.93 -2.18 4.30
C ASN A 208 -3.20 -2.84 3.74
N LEU A 209 -3.09 -3.90 2.92
CA LEU A 209 -4.23 -4.62 2.33
C LEU A 209 -4.53 -5.96 3.02
N CYS A 210 -3.67 -6.39 3.94
CA CYS A 210 -3.73 -7.71 4.54
C CYS A 210 -3.79 -7.60 6.07
N PHE A 211 -4.28 -8.66 6.71
CA PHE A 211 -4.04 -8.83 8.13
C PHE A 211 -2.53 -8.94 8.38
N ILE A 212 -2.03 -8.35 9.46
CA ILE A 212 -0.59 -8.32 9.73
C ILE A 212 0.00 -9.72 9.79
N ARG A 213 -0.67 -10.66 10.47
CA ARG A 213 -0.22 -12.05 10.53
C ARG A 213 -0.08 -12.68 9.14
N GLU A 214 -1.04 -12.41 8.27
CA GLU A 214 -1.05 -12.92 6.89
C GLU A 214 -0.01 -12.24 6.02
N PHE A 215 0.23 -10.95 6.26
CA PHE A 215 1.34 -10.24 5.63
C PHE A 215 2.70 -10.80 6.07
N THR A 216 2.92 -11.06 7.36
CA THR A 216 4.16 -11.67 7.85
C THR A 216 4.37 -13.05 7.22
N ASN A 217 3.32 -13.87 7.17
CA ASN A 217 3.33 -15.16 6.48
C ASN A 217 3.68 -15.01 4.99
N ALA A 218 3.05 -14.05 4.31
CA ALA A 218 3.30 -13.76 2.90
C ALA A 218 4.73 -13.26 2.66
N ALA A 219 5.26 -12.39 3.53
CA ALA A 219 6.64 -11.93 3.49
C ALA A 219 7.60 -13.11 3.57
N CYS A 220 7.45 -14.00 4.56
CA CYS A 220 8.31 -15.18 4.70
C CYS A 220 8.28 -16.13 3.49
N ARG A 221 7.19 -16.13 2.70
CA ARG A 221 7.06 -16.94 1.48
C ARG A 221 7.56 -16.25 0.21
N ALA A 222 7.49 -14.91 0.16
CA ALA A 222 7.67 -14.11 -1.07
C ALA A 222 8.94 -14.45 -1.86
N PHE A 223 10.04 -14.75 -1.16
CA PHE A 223 11.32 -15.10 -1.76
C PHE A 223 11.86 -16.48 -1.32
N ALA A 224 11.03 -17.35 -0.72
CA ALA A 224 11.51 -18.61 -0.17
C ALA A 224 11.99 -19.61 -1.24
N ASP A 225 11.38 -19.56 -2.43
CA ASP A 225 11.64 -20.51 -3.50
C ASP A 225 13.04 -20.36 -4.13
N LYS A 226 13.56 -21.46 -4.67
CA LYS A 226 14.91 -21.52 -5.24
C LYS A 226 15.09 -20.65 -6.49
N ASP A 227 14.02 -20.47 -7.26
CA ASP A 227 14.01 -19.59 -8.44
C ASP A 227 14.09 -18.10 -8.03
N ALA A 228 13.82 -17.78 -6.75
CA ALA A 228 13.97 -16.44 -6.18
C ALA A 228 15.37 -16.18 -5.59
N ASN A 229 16.30 -17.15 -5.62
CA ASN A 229 17.61 -17.04 -4.95
C ASN A 229 18.39 -15.76 -5.28
N GLU A 230 18.40 -15.35 -6.55
CA GLU A 230 19.11 -14.14 -7.00
C GLU A 230 18.46 -12.88 -6.44
N ASP A 231 17.14 -12.73 -6.65
CA ASP A 231 16.36 -11.58 -6.17
C ASP A 231 16.41 -11.46 -4.63
N ALA A 232 16.28 -12.60 -3.93
CA ALA A 232 16.33 -12.67 -2.48
C ALA A 232 17.69 -12.20 -1.94
N LEU A 233 18.78 -12.65 -2.58
CA LEU A 233 20.13 -12.31 -2.15
C LEU A 233 20.46 -10.84 -2.46
N GLU A 234 20.01 -10.32 -3.59
CA GLU A 234 20.14 -8.91 -3.95
C GLU A 234 19.43 -8.01 -2.92
N LEU A 235 18.14 -8.29 -2.65
CA LEU A 235 17.32 -7.54 -1.69
C LEU A 235 17.88 -7.63 -0.27
N PHE A 236 18.32 -8.81 0.18
CA PHE A 236 18.93 -8.99 1.50
C PHE A 236 20.24 -8.21 1.67
N LYS A 237 21.09 -8.17 0.64
CA LYS A 237 22.34 -7.40 0.67
C LYS A 237 22.07 -5.90 0.78
N MET A 238 21.10 -5.38 0.02
CA MET A 238 20.68 -3.98 0.15
C MET A 238 20.20 -3.69 1.58
N ALA A 239 19.38 -4.59 2.14
CA ALA A 239 18.86 -4.44 3.49
C ALA A 239 19.93 -4.48 4.60
N THR A 240 21.07 -5.13 4.34
CA THR A 240 22.14 -5.37 5.34
C THR A 240 23.44 -4.59 5.10
N SER A 241 23.45 -3.62 4.18
CA SER A 241 24.64 -2.79 3.88
C SER A 241 24.28 -1.34 3.53
N GLY A 242 25.27 -0.44 3.55
CA GLY A 242 25.13 0.95 3.10
C GLY A 242 24.40 1.89 4.08
N TRP A 243 24.25 1.48 5.35
CA TRP A 243 23.49 2.29 6.31
C TRP A 243 24.16 3.62 6.62
N VAL A 244 25.48 3.65 6.84
CA VAL A 244 26.20 4.86 7.26
C VAL A 244 26.00 5.99 6.25
N GLU A 245 26.23 5.70 4.97
CA GLU A 245 26.12 6.69 3.90
C GLU A 245 24.68 7.18 3.71
N GLU A 246 23.67 6.35 4.00
CA GLU A 246 22.25 6.70 3.92
C GLU A 246 21.78 7.49 5.15
N ALA A 247 22.24 7.10 6.34
CA ALA A 247 21.89 7.73 7.60
C ALA A 247 22.44 9.15 7.71
N GLU A 248 23.59 9.45 7.13
CA GLU A 248 24.15 10.80 7.09
C GLU A 248 23.30 11.78 6.25
N GLN A 249 22.53 11.27 5.30
CA GLN A 249 21.78 12.08 4.33
C GLN A 249 20.27 12.13 4.61
N THR A 250 19.82 11.51 5.70
CA THR A 250 18.40 11.34 6.02
C THR A 250 18.04 11.93 7.38
N SER A 251 16.88 12.56 7.44
CA SER A 251 16.27 13.02 8.71
C SER A 251 15.94 11.83 9.62
N ALA A 252 15.75 12.09 10.93
CA ALA A 252 15.39 11.04 11.89
C ALA A 252 14.11 10.25 11.49
N ALA A 253 13.09 10.94 10.96
CA ALA A 253 11.88 10.30 10.46
C ALA A 253 12.14 9.39 9.24
N GLN A 254 13.03 9.82 8.34
CA GLN A 254 13.46 8.99 7.20
C GLN A 254 14.29 7.78 7.66
N LYS A 255 15.16 7.93 8.67
CA LYS A 255 15.90 6.81 9.26
C LYS A 255 14.97 5.73 9.83
N LYS A 256 13.90 6.13 10.53
CA LYS A 256 12.87 5.20 11.03
C LYS A 256 12.22 4.42 9.88
N ASN A 257 11.79 5.12 8.82
CA ASN A 257 11.18 4.47 7.65
C ASN A 257 12.16 3.54 6.92
N LEU A 258 13.43 3.95 6.81
CA LEU A 258 14.49 3.18 6.19
C LEU A 258 14.79 1.90 6.99
N ALA A 259 14.88 1.99 8.31
CA ALA A 259 15.07 0.84 9.19
C ALA A 259 13.89 -0.14 9.08
N ALA A 260 12.65 0.37 9.08
CA ALA A 260 11.45 -0.46 8.88
C ALA A 260 11.44 -1.17 7.51
N GLY A 261 11.87 -0.49 6.44
CA GLY A 261 12.05 -1.10 5.13
C GLY A 261 13.11 -2.21 5.12
N ARG A 262 14.24 -1.99 5.80
CA ARG A 262 15.34 -2.97 5.90
C ARG A 262 14.89 -4.22 6.63
N LEU A 263 14.15 -4.04 7.72
CA LEU A 263 13.56 -5.14 8.44
C LEU A 263 12.61 -5.95 7.56
N LEU A 264 11.72 -5.28 6.82
CA LEU A 264 10.78 -5.94 5.93
C LEU A 264 11.51 -6.74 4.84
N ALA A 265 12.55 -6.16 4.24
CA ALA A 265 13.39 -6.86 3.26
C ALA A 265 14.07 -8.09 3.86
N ILE A 266 14.59 -8.00 5.09
CA ILE A 266 15.16 -9.13 5.83
C ILE A 266 14.07 -10.20 6.05
N GLN A 267 12.91 -9.84 6.61
CA GLN A 267 11.77 -10.74 6.81
C GLN A 267 11.35 -11.47 5.53
N CYS A 268 11.32 -10.75 4.41
CA CYS A 268 10.95 -11.29 3.10
C CYS A 268 11.93 -12.34 2.56
N THR A 269 13.21 -12.29 2.96
CA THR A 269 14.30 -12.98 2.27
C THR A 269 15.01 -14.04 3.13
N VAL A 270 14.90 -13.99 4.46
CA VAL A 270 15.63 -14.92 5.36
C VAL A 270 15.21 -16.38 5.24
N SER A 271 13.99 -16.66 4.75
CA SER A 271 13.54 -18.03 4.45
C SER A 271 14.25 -18.64 3.23
N ASN A 272 14.91 -17.82 2.40
CA ASN A 272 15.58 -18.28 1.19
C ASN A 272 16.90 -19.00 1.50
N SER A 273 17.11 -20.15 0.86
CA SER A 273 18.31 -20.98 1.08
C SER A 273 19.63 -20.32 0.66
N ALA A 274 19.64 -19.47 -0.37
CA ALA A 274 20.84 -18.73 -0.78
C ALA A 274 21.18 -17.61 0.20
N VAL A 275 20.16 -16.94 0.76
CA VAL A 275 20.32 -15.95 1.83
C VAL A 275 20.88 -16.62 3.09
N ALA A 276 20.36 -17.78 3.49
CA ALA A 276 20.88 -18.52 4.64
C ALA A 276 22.38 -18.87 4.50
N LYS A 277 22.80 -19.35 3.33
CA LYS A 277 24.22 -19.59 3.03
C LYS A 277 25.06 -18.32 3.10
N TYR A 278 24.52 -17.20 2.61
CA TYR A 278 25.19 -15.90 2.67
C TYR A 278 25.35 -15.41 4.12
N VAL A 279 24.29 -15.49 4.92
CA VAL A 279 24.30 -15.11 6.34
C VAL A 279 25.32 -15.95 7.10
N GLU A 280 25.35 -17.28 6.92
CA GLU A 280 26.33 -18.10 7.63
C GLU A 280 27.78 -17.70 7.31
N LYS A 281 28.06 -17.34 6.05
CA LYS A 281 29.38 -16.86 5.61
C LYS A 281 29.71 -15.44 6.10
N LYS A 282 28.71 -14.59 6.35
CA LYS A 282 28.89 -13.14 6.56
C LYS A 282 28.30 -12.61 7.88
N LYS A 283 27.79 -13.47 8.76
CA LYS A 283 27.06 -13.10 9.98
C LYS A 283 27.77 -12.09 10.87
N VAL A 284 29.10 -12.17 11.02
CA VAL A 284 29.87 -11.18 11.79
C VAL A 284 29.83 -9.79 11.15
N LYS A 285 29.98 -9.70 9.82
CA LYS A 285 29.89 -8.43 9.10
C LYS A 285 28.47 -7.87 9.18
N ILE A 286 27.47 -8.73 8.96
CA ILE A 286 26.05 -8.34 9.05
C ILE A 286 25.74 -7.82 10.44
N LEU A 287 26.17 -8.52 11.50
CA LEU A 287 25.98 -8.08 12.89
C LEU A 287 26.53 -6.68 13.14
N VAL A 288 27.75 -6.39 12.70
CA VAL A 288 28.35 -5.05 12.86
C VAL A 288 27.50 -3.97 12.19
N GLU A 289 27.02 -4.22 10.96
CA GLU A 289 26.15 -3.25 10.28
C GLU A 289 24.79 -3.11 10.98
N MET A 290 24.17 -4.20 11.44
CA MET A 290 22.88 -4.12 12.13
C MET A 290 23.00 -3.42 13.48
N GLN A 291 24.11 -3.60 14.19
CA GLN A 291 24.40 -2.87 15.43
C GLN A 291 24.52 -1.37 15.18
N ARG A 292 25.15 -0.94 14.08
CA ARG A 292 25.20 0.49 13.70
C ARG A 292 23.81 1.06 13.44
N ILE A 293 22.95 0.31 12.74
CA ILE A 293 21.55 0.73 12.52
C ILE A 293 20.85 0.96 13.86
N VAL A 294 20.95 0.01 14.79
CA VAL A 294 20.33 0.12 16.11
C VAL A 294 20.86 1.30 16.92
N GLN A 295 22.17 1.58 16.84
CA GLN A 295 22.82 2.69 17.55
C GLN A 295 22.44 4.07 16.99
N ASP A 296 22.24 4.17 15.68
CA ASP A 296 21.89 5.42 15.00
C ASP A 296 20.40 5.80 15.13
N LEU A 297 19.55 4.87 15.58
CA LEU A 297 18.14 5.13 15.81
C LEU A 297 17.93 5.79 17.18
N PRO A 298 17.36 7.02 17.22
CA PRO A 298 17.43 7.90 18.38
C PRO A 298 16.60 7.42 19.58
N ASP A 299 15.59 6.59 19.35
CA ASP A 299 14.65 6.14 20.37
C ASP A 299 14.33 4.65 20.22
N GLU A 300 13.94 4.02 21.34
CA GLU A 300 13.62 2.59 21.39
C GLU A 300 12.42 2.21 20.51
N GLU A 301 11.45 3.12 20.31
CA GLU A 301 10.28 2.87 19.46
C GLU A 301 10.67 2.77 17.98
N SER A 302 11.66 3.58 17.56
CA SER A 302 12.18 3.59 16.20
C SER A 302 13.01 2.34 15.85
N ARG A 303 13.57 1.64 16.84
CA ARG A 303 14.33 0.41 16.61
C ARG A 303 13.44 -0.72 16.12
N GLY A 304 12.24 -0.84 16.69
CA GLY A 304 11.31 -1.93 16.41
C GLY A 304 11.79 -3.28 16.98
N VAL A 305 10.89 -3.98 17.68
CA VAL A 305 11.23 -5.22 18.40
C VAL A 305 11.77 -6.33 17.49
N ASP A 306 11.22 -6.44 16.28
CA ASP A 306 11.66 -7.37 15.24
C ASP A 306 13.14 -7.14 14.84
N PHE A 307 13.60 -5.89 14.83
CA PHE A 307 14.96 -5.53 14.42
C PHE A 307 15.96 -5.93 15.50
N GLU A 308 15.66 -5.60 16.76
CA GLU A 308 16.43 -6.07 17.91
C GLU A 308 16.47 -7.60 17.94
N PHE A 309 15.40 -8.28 17.50
CA PHE A 309 15.31 -9.74 17.51
C PHE A 309 16.27 -10.37 16.52
N PHE A 310 16.35 -9.77 15.34
CA PHE A 310 17.34 -10.16 14.34
C PHE A 310 18.79 -9.94 14.83
N VAL A 311 19.06 -8.80 15.49
CA VAL A 311 20.39 -8.51 16.06
C VAL A 311 20.75 -9.50 17.17
N ALA A 312 19.85 -9.75 18.12
CA ALA A 312 20.07 -10.70 19.21
C ALA A 312 20.32 -12.13 18.68
N TRP A 313 19.60 -12.53 17.64
CA TRP A 313 19.86 -13.81 16.97
C TRP A 313 21.26 -13.84 16.32
N LEU A 314 21.69 -12.77 15.64
CA LEU A 314 23.04 -12.67 15.07
C LEU A 314 24.13 -12.72 16.16
N GLU A 315 23.92 -12.06 17.30
CA GLU A 315 24.85 -12.13 18.44
C GLU A 315 24.96 -13.56 18.98
N ALA A 316 23.82 -14.23 19.18
CA ALA A 316 23.78 -15.62 19.61
C ALA A 316 24.49 -16.54 18.60
N ALA A 317 24.23 -16.36 17.30
CA ALA A 317 24.77 -17.19 16.21
C ALA A 317 26.26 -16.95 15.91
N THR A 318 26.83 -15.81 16.32
CA THR A 318 28.26 -15.48 16.14
C THR A 318 29.12 -15.86 17.33
N LEU A 319 28.52 -16.29 18.46
CA LEU A 319 29.21 -16.67 19.70
C LEU A 319 30.16 -15.59 20.25
N ARG A 320 30.00 -14.32 19.85
CA ARG A 320 31.02 -13.28 20.08
C ARG A 320 31.01 -12.60 21.45
N SER A 321 30.00 -12.82 22.30
CA SER A 321 30.15 -12.82 23.77
C SER A 321 28.81 -13.15 24.43
N GLN A 322 28.81 -13.88 25.56
CA GLN A 322 27.65 -13.89 26.47
C GLN A 322 27.39 -12.49 27.06
N VAL A 323 28.41 -11.64 27.11
CA VAL A 323 28.38 -10.29 27.68
C VAL A 323 27.45 -9.34 26.91
N ASN A 324 27.36 -9.47 25.58
CA ASN A 324 26.42 -8.65 24.79
C ASN A 324 24.99 -9.19 24.86
N MET A 325 24.82 -10.51 25.03
CA MET A 325 23.50 -11.09 25.32
C MET A 325 22.92 -10.56 26.64
N ASP A 326 23.76 -10.15 27.60
CA ASP A 326 23.32 -9.48 28.82
C ASP A 326 22.84 -8.03 28.56
N GLN A 327 23.39 -7.35 27.54
CA GLN A 327 22.96 -6.01 27.11
C GLN A 327 21.66 -6.05 26.30
N CYS A 328 21.36 -7.20 25.69
CA CYS A 328 20.03 -7.57 25.20
C CYS A 328 19.06 -7.81 26.38
N VAL A 329 19.01 -6.89 27.35
CA VAL A 329 18.23 -6.93 28.60
C VAL A 329 16.76 -7.25 28.33
N TRP A 330 16.25 -6.78 27.19
CA TRP A 330 14.90 -7.07 26.73
C TRP A 330 14.67 -8.58 26.51
N TYR A 331 15.58 -9.28 25.83
CA TYR A 331 15.46 -10.71 25.52
C TYR A 331 15.35 -11.58 26.75
N ARG A 332 16.23 -11.36 27.74
CA ARG A 332 16.20 -12.14 28.98
C ARG A 332 14.89 -11.98 29.73
N LYS A 333 14.30 -10.79 29.67
CA LYS A 333 13.05 -10.48 30.38
C LYS A 333 11.84 -11.14 29.73
N PHE A 334 11.76 -11.15 28.40
CA PHE A 334 10.58 -11.64 27.68
C PHE A 334 10.68 -13.09 27.24
N LEU A 335 11.88 -13.58 26.96
CA LEU A 335 12.10 -14.87 26.30
C LEU A 335 13.18 -15.73 26.98
N PRO A 336 13.17 -15.92 28.32
CA PRO A 336 14.21 -16.69 29.01
C PRO A 336 14.27 -18.16 28.57
N ALA A 337 13.20 -18.67 27.95
CA ALA A 337 13.08 -20.07 27.53
C ALA A 337 13.70 -20.37 26.15
N ILE A 338 14.19 -19.38 25.41
CA ILE A 338 14.56 -19.57 24.00
C ILE A 338 16.06 -19.59 23.84
N ASP A 339 16.55 -20.72 23.36
CA ASP A 339 17.88 -20.84 22.85
C ASP A 339 17.94 -20.28 21.42
N LEU A 340 18.15 -18.97 21.28
CA LEU A 340 18.25 -18.30 19.97
C LEU A 340 19.29 -18.95 19.05
N LYS A 341 20.32 -19.60 19.61
CA LYS A 341 21.33 -20.34 18.82
C LYS A 341 20.75 -21.52 18.07
N LYS A 342 19.66 -22.10 18.58
CA LYS A 342 18.98 -23.26 17.98
C LYS A 342 17.88 -22.85 17.01
N VAL A 343 17.50 -21.58 16.95
CA VAL A 343 16.46 -21.11 16.04
C VAL A 343 17.04 -21.03 14.62
N PRO A 344 16.53 -21.82 13.65
CA PRO A 344 16.97 -21.72 12.27
C PRO A 344 16.62 -20.34 11.70
N LEU A 345 17.50 -19.77 10.87
CA LEU A 345 17.28 -18.45 10.27
C LEU A 345 15.93 -18.34 9.53
N ALA A 346 15.55 -19.39 8.79
CA ALA A 346 14.31 -19.42 8.01
C ALA A 346 13.04 -19.38 8.89
N GLU A 347 13.15 -19.76 10.16
CA GLU A 347 12.02 -19.75 11.09
C GLU A 347 12.07 -18.58 12.08
N LEU A 348 13.04 -17.68 11.93
CA LEU A 348 13.36 -16.67 12.94
C LEU A 348 12.14 -15.80 13.29
N PHE A 349 11.53 -15.17 12.29
CA PHE A 349 10.38 -14.28 12.49
C PHE A 349 9.08 -15.05 12.81
N SER A 350 8.93 -16.27 12.28
CA SER A 350 7.80 -17.12 12.66
C SER A 350 7.86 -17.52 14.15
N ASN A 351 9.06 -17.82 14.67
CA ASN A 351 9.25 -18.07 16.08
C ASN A 351 9.01 -16.79 16.89
N PHE A 352 9.59 -15.65 16.49
CA PHE A 352 9.33 -14.36 17.15
C PHE A 352 7.84 -14.07 17.30
N GLN A 353 7.07 -14.21 16.23
CA GLN A 353 5.62 -13.97 16.22
C GLN A 353 4.88 -14.89 17.20
N ARG A 354 5.20 -16.19 17.23
CA ARG A 354 4.57 -17.14 18.19
C ARG A 354 4.81 -16.75 19.64
N LEU A 355 5.99 -16.21 19.93
CA LEU A 355 6.40 -15.87 21.29
C LEU A 355 5.74 -14.60 21.78
N VAL A 356 5.69 -13.64 20.89
CA VAL A 356 4.86 -12.45 21.03
C VAL A 356 3.43 -12.85 21.36
N GLU A 357 2.82 -13.74 20.58
CA GLU A 357 1.44 -14.21 20.80
C GLU A 357 1.29 -14.90 22.15
N ALA A 358 2.21 -15.81 22.50
CA ALA A 358 2.21 -16.49 23.80
C ALA A 358 2.37 -15.52 24.99
N GLY A 359 3.23 -14.50 24.87
CA GLY A 359 3.41 -13.48 25.90
C GLY A 359 2.15 -12.63 26.10
N LEU A 360 1.45 -12.29 25.01
CA LEU A 360 0.18 -11.58 25.06
C LEU A 360 -0.91 -12.41 25.74
N GLU A 361 -0.98 -13.71 25.46
CA GLU A 361 -1.95 -14.63 26.09
C GLU A 361 -1.70 -14.79 27.60
N ALA A 362 -0.44 -14.93 28.01
CA ALA A 362 -0.07 -15.04 29.43
C ALA A 362 -0.48 -13.79 30.23
N ASN A 363 -0.40 -12.60 29.63
CA ASN A 363 -0.78 -11.35 30.28
C ASN A 363 -2.29 -11.13 30.38
N ARG A 364 -3.10 -11.67 29.46
CA ARG A 364 -4.58 -11.54 29.52
C ARG A 364 -5.18 -12.14 30.79
N GLY A 365 -4.51 -13.13 31.39
CA GLY A 365 -4.93 -13.74 32.65
C GLY A 365 -4.61 -12.91 33.91
N GLN A 366 -3.79 -11.85 33.82
CA GLN A 366 -3.27 -11.10 34.97
C GLN A 366 -3.84 -9.68 35.09
N THR A 367 -5.15 -9.50 34.91
CA THR A 367 -5.84 -8.22 35.09
C THR A 367 -5.98 -7.84 36.57
N THR A 368 -4.86 -7.71 37.28
CA THR A 368 -4.85 -7.01 38.57
C THR A 368 -4.62 -5.51 38.30
N PRO A 369 -5.49 -4.61 38.78
CA PRO A 369 -5.33 -3.17 38.57
C PRO A 369 -4.10 -2.67 39.33
N LYS A 370 -2.95 -2.57 38.66
CA LYS A 370 -1.73 -2.01 39.25
C LYS A 370 -1.84 -0.49 39.30
N GLN A 371 -1.86 0.05 40.51
CA GLN A 371 -1.65 1.46 40.79
C GLN A 371 -0.16 1.78 40.63
N GLY A 372 0.19 2.71 39.72
CA GLY A 372 1.48 3.42 39.76
C GLY A 372 2.37 3.30 38.52
N GLY A 373 2.24 4.28 37.61
CA GLY A 373 3.34 5.02 36.96
C GLY A 373 4.30 4.34 35.96
N GLN A 374 4.44 3.01 35.96
CA GLN A 374 5.40 2.35 35.08
C GLN A 374 4.68 1.78 33.86
N GLN A 375 4.85 2.44 32.70
CA GLN A 375 4.43 1.85 31.42
C GLN A 375 5.11 0.50 31.27
N ASP A 376 4.33 -0.56 31.44
CA ASP A 376 4.82 -1.92 31.28
C ASP A 376 5.26 -2.11 29.84
N VAL A 377 6.44 -2.69 29.63
CA VAL A 377 6.93 -3.02 28.30
C VAL A 377 5.99 -4.00 27.58
N CYS A 378 5.20 -4.80 28.32
CA CYS A 378 4.08 -5.55 27.73
C CYS A 378 3.06 -4.65 27.05
N SER A 379 2.82 -3.43 27.53
CA SER A 379 1.95 -2.45 26.89
C SER A 379 2.54 -1.87 25.58
N ARG A 380 3.87 -1.90 25.41
CA ARG A 380 4.58 -1.54 24.16
C ARG A 380 4.55 -2.68 23.14
N ILE A 381 4.86 -3.90 23.58
CA ILE A 381 4.66 -5.11 22.77
C ILE A 381 3.20 -5.14 22.33
N GLU A 382 2.26 -4.93 23.24
CA GLU A 382 0.85 -4.75 22.91
C GLU A 382 0.56 -3.54 22.04
N SER A 383 1.27 -2.40 22.06
CA SER A 383 0.97 -1.30 21.13
C SER A 383 1.42 -1.65 19.72
N ASP A 384 2.61 -2.23 19.60
CA ASP A 384 3.21 -2.63 18.32
C ASP A 384 2.50 -3.86 17.74
N LEU A 385 1.90 -4.69 18.59
CA LEU A 385 1.21 -5.94 18.22
C LEU A 385 -0.31 -5.90 18.44
N LYS A 386 -0.89 -4.86 19.03
CA LYS A 386 -2.33 -4.55 18.85
C LYS A 386 -2.61 -4.17 17.42
N PHE A 387 -1.61 -3.71 16.66
CA PHE A 387 -1.70 -3.71 15.22
C PHE A 387 -1.87 -5.13 14.64
N ALA A 388 -1.36 -6.18 15.30
CA ALA A 388 -1.33 -7.57 14.82
C ALA A 388 -2.43 -8.51 15.36
N SER A 389 -3.04 -8.23 16.52
CA SER A 389 -4.20 -8.98 17.06
C SER A 389 -5.35 -8.04 17.37
N TYR A 390 -6.09 -7.64 16.35
CA TYR A 390 -7.05 -6.56 16.48
C TYR A 390 -8.43 -7.07 16.90
N GLN A 391 -8.89 -6.62 18.07
CA GLN A 391 -10.32 -6.52 18.37
C GLN A 391 -10.77 -5.11 18.02
N PRO A 392 -11.92 -4.92 17.33
CA PRO A 392 -12.34 -3.64 16.79
C PRO A 392 -12.41 -2.59 17.92
N ARG A 393 -11.39 -1.74 18.00
CA ARG A 393 -11.42 -0.57 18.88
C ARG A 393 -12.33 0.44 18.21
N ARG A 394 -13.50 0.68 18.81
CA ARG A 394 -14.19 1.97 18.70
C ARG A 394 -13.32 3.05 19.35
N GLY A 395 -12.21 3.43 18.72
CA GLY A 395 -11.17 4.20 19.38
C GLY A 395 -10.47 5.17 18.43
N GLY A 396 -10.96 6.41 18.41
CA GLY A 396 -10.19 7.63 18.70
C GLY A 396 -8.83 7.87 18.03
N GLY A 397 -8.48 7.18 16.95
CA GLY A 397 -7.38 7.62 16.10
C GLY A 397 -7.65 9.07 15.70
N GLU A 398 -6.68 9.96 15.91
CA GLU A 398 -6.76 11.36 15.55
C GLU A 398 -6.82 11.46 14.01
N MET A 399 -8.02 11.23 13.47
CA MET A 399 -8.31 11.31 12.05
C MET A 399 -7.96 12.74 11.63
N ILE A 400 -7.03 12.90 10.67
CA ILE A 400 -6.76 14.23 10.13
C ILE A 400 -8.09 14.76 9.64
N PRO A 401 -8.52 15.89 10.18
CA PRO A 401 -9.82 16.37 9.84
C PRO A 401 -9.90 16.80 8.38
N ALA A 402 -10.95 16.36 7.70
CA ALA A 402 -11.21 16.76 6.33
C ALA A 402 -11.23 18.30 6.23
N SER A 403 -10.66 18.84 5.15
CA SER A 403 -10.69 20.28 4.92
C SER A 403 -12.12 20.75 4.69
N CYS A 404 -12.48 21.87 5.33
CA CYS A 404 -13.78 22.47 5.13
C CYS A 404 -13.94 22.95 3.69
N ALA A 405 -15.01 22.55 3.01
CA ALA A 405 -15.27 22.95 1.62
C ALA A 405 -15.54 24.46 1.42
N VAL A 406 -15.65 25.23 2.51
CA VAL A 406 -15.88 26.68 2.46
C VAL A 406 -14.65 27.48 2.86
N CYS A 407 -14.04 27.18 4.01
CA CYS A 407 -12.89 27.93 4.51
C CYS A 407 -11.54 27.26 4.29
N GLY A 408 -11.51 25.97 3.88
CA GLY A 408 -10.28 25.20 3.70
C GLY A 408 -9.62 24.71 5.01
N GLU A 409 -10.04 25.23 6.17
CA GLU A 409 -9.51 24.84 7.48
C GLU A 409 -9.74 23.35 7.76
N ARG A 410 -8.74 22.72 8.38
CA ARG A 410 -8.79 21.34 8.87
C ARG A 410 -9.07 21.36 10.38
N VAL A 411 -10.27 20.99 10.79
CA VAL A 411 -10.70 21.06 12.21
C VAL A 411 -11.04 19.69 12.78
N ARG A 412 -10.46 19.29 13.92
CA ARG A 412 -10.58 17.92 14.49
C ARG A 412 -12.03 17.40 14.49
N ALA A 413 -13.00 18.27 14.79
CA ALA A 413 -14.41 17.99 14.65
C ALA A 413 -14.96 18.59 13.35
N PHE A 414 -15.17 17.74 12.34
CA PHE A 414 -15.83 18.10 11.09
C PHE A 414 -17.15 17.33 10.94
N MET A 415 -18.03 17.84 10.10
CA MET A 415 -19.29 17.18 9.76
C MET A 415 -19.39 17.01 8.24
N TYR A 416 -19.70 15.79 7.79
CA TYR A 416 -20.11 15.59 6.42
C TYR A 416 -21.54 16.07 6.19
N CYS A 417 -21.87 16.45 4.96
CA CYS A 417 -23.26 16.62 4.57
C CYS A 417 -24.05 15.33 4.87
N GLY A 418 -25.11 15.42 5.67
CA GLY A 418 -25.91 14.25 6.06
C GLY A 418 -26.61 13.56 4.88
N VAL A 419 -26.73 14.22 3.73
CA VAL A 419 -27.41 13.70 2.55
C VAL A 419 -26.45 12.99 1.59
N CYS A 420 -25.43 13.69 1.05
CA CYS A 420 -24.51 13.10 0.08
C CYS A 420 -23.23 12.51 0.69
N LYS A 421 -22.88 12.88 1.93
CA LYS A 421 -21.66 12.44 2.65
C LYS A 421 -20.32 12.75 1.97
N LEU A 422 -20.30 13.49 0.86
CA LEU A 422 -19.08 13.80 0.09
C LEU A 422 -18.34 15.04 0.58
N VAL A 423 -19.09 16.02 1.08
CA VAL A 423 -18.57 17.34 1.41
C VAL A 423 -18.44 17.45 2.92
N ALA A 424 -17.24 17.80 3.38
CA ALA A 424 -16.94 18.04 4.79
C ALA A 424 -16.98 19.54 5.12
N TYR A 425 -17.45 19.86 6.31
CA TYR A 425 -17.53 21.21 6.85
C TYR A 425 -16.94 21.26 8.25
N CYS A 426 -16.27 22.37 8.59
CA CYS A 426 -15.78 22.61 9.94
C CYS A 426 -16.90 22.86 10.97
N GLY A 427 -18.15 23.03 10.52
CA GLY A 427 -19.31 23.22 11.38
C GLY A 427 -20.56 23.62 10.59
N LYS A 428 -21.67 23.81 11.33
CA LYS A 428 -22.99 24.15 10.76
C LYS A 428 -22.98 25.48 10.00
N GLU A 429 -22.15 26.43 10.40
CA GLU A 429 -22.10 27.75 9.75
C GLU A 429 -21.50 27.68 8.35
N CYS A 430 -20.38 26.97 8.18
CA CYS A 430 -19.82 26.70 6.85
C CYS A 430 -20.77 25.85 6.00
N GLN A 431 -21.44 24.84 6.59
CA GLN A 431 -22.46 24.08 5.85
C GLN A 431 -23.60 24.98 5.35
N LYS A 432 -24.17 25.84 6.21
CA LYS A 432 -25.25 26.77 5.82
C LYS A 432 -24.77 27.76 4.75
N LYS A 433 -23.53 28.25 4.85
CA LYS A 433 -22.92 29.16 3.88
C LYS A 433 -22.77 28.49 2.51
N ASP A 434 -22.23 27.27 2.44
CA ASP A 434 -22.16 26.51 1.18
C ASP A 434 -23.57 26.18 0.66
N TRP A 435 -24.50 25.82 1.55
CA TRP A 435 -25.88 25.46 1.19
C TRP A 435 -26.63 26.59 0.48
N LYS A 436 -26.48 27.83 0.97
CA LYS A 436 -27.19 29.01 0.43
C LYS A 436 -26.42 29.76 -0.67
N ARG A 437 -25.15 29.42 -0.93
CA ARG A 437 -24.34 30.13 -1.92
C ARG A 437 -25.01 30.06 -3.29
N LYS A 438 -25.01 31.18 -4.03
CA LYS A 438 -25.44 31.24 -5.43
C LYS A 438 -24.41 32.00 -6.26
N PRO A 439 -24.14 31.56 -7.50
CA PRO A 439 -24.55 30.27 -8.09
C PRO A 439 -23.76 29.09 -7.47
N GLY A 440 -24.26 27.86 -7.63
CA GLY A 440 -23.50 26.65 -7.30
C GLY A 440 -23.33 26.37 -5.81
N GLY A 441 -24.35 26.64 -5.00
CA GLY A 441 -24.38 26.21 -3.60
C GLY A 441 -24.49 24.70 -3.47
N HIS A 442 -24.15 24.17 -2.29
CA HIS A 442 -24.30 22.73 -2.03
C HIS A 442 -25.73 22.25 -2.21
N LYS A 443 -26.74 23.08 -1.90
CA LYS A 443 -28.15 22.72 -2.07
C LYS A 443 -28.47 22.23 -3.47
N ASP A 444 -27.95 22.94 -4.49
CA ASP A 444 -28.25 22.66 -5.89
C ASP A 444 -27.59 21.36 -6.37
N ARG A 445 -26.41 21.04 -5.82
CA ARG A 445 -25.61 19.85 -6.20
C ARG A 445 -25.80 18.64 -5.28
N CYS A 446 -26.37 18.81 -4.09
CA CYS A 446 -26.40 17.76 -3.07
C CYS A 446 -27.20 16.53 -3.51
N ALA A 447 -28.37 16.74 -4.10
CA ALA A 447 -29.20 15.66 -4.60
C ALA A 447 -28.48 14.90 -5.73
N LEU A 448 -27.88 15.64 -6.67
CA LEU A 448 -27.08 15.07 -7.75
C LEU A 448 -25.93 14.24 -7.20
N LEU A 449 -25.14 14.76 -6.25
CA LEU A 449 -24.00 14.05 -5.66
C LEU A 449 -24.41 12.74 -4.97
N LYS A 450 -25.56 12.75 -4.29
CA LYS A 450 -26.10 11.54 -3.64
C LYS A 450 -26.46 10.48 -4.68
N THR A 451 -27.29 10.84 -5.66
CA THR A 451 -27.76 9.92 -6.69
C THR A 451 -26.64 9.44 -7.60
N SER A 452 -25.66 10.30 -7.85
CA SER A 452 -24.52 10.00 -8.69
C SER A 452 -23.52 9.07 -8.02
N VAL A 453 -23.10 9.35 -6.79
CA VAL A 453 -21.90 8.69 -6.23
C VAL A 453 -22.26 7.74 -5.11
N THR A 454 -23.09 8.18 -4.18
CA THR A 454 -23.48 7.35 -3.03
C THR A 454 -24.34 6.17 -3.46
N ASP A 455 -25.32 6.41 -4.33
CA ASP A 455 -26.21 5.35 -4.77
C ASP A 455 -25.45 4.35 -5.67
N LEU A 456 -24.56 4.80 -6.56
CA LEU A 456 -23.72 3.89 -7.36
C LEU A 456 -22.80 3.02 -6.49
N LEU A 457 -22.17 3.59 -5.45
CA LEU A 457 -21.19 2.86 -4.65
C LEU A 457 -21.84 1.95 -3.59
N LEU A 458 -23.04 2.26 -3.12
CA LEU A 458 -23.68 1.55 -1.99
C LEU A 458 -24.86 0.65 -2.39
N LYS A 459 -25.44 0.79 -3.59
CA LYS A 459 -26.63 0.03 -4.00
C LYS A 459 -26.34 -1.43 -4.34
N ASP A 460 -25.10 -1.77 -4.67
CA ASP A 460 -24.68 -3.13 -5.08
C ASP A 460 -24.58 -4.14 -3.90
N GLY A 461 -24.85 -3.71 -2.67
CA GLY A 461 -24.88 -4.59 -1.49
C GLY A 461 -26.22 -5.30 -1.22
N GLY A 462 -27.25 -5.04 -2.03
CA GLY A 462 -28.57 -5.68 -1.92
C GLY A 462 -28.65 -6.94 -2.77
N ASP A 463 -29.18 -8.01 -2.18
CA ASP A 463 -29.21 -9.36 -2.73
C ASP A 463 -29.88 -9.44 -4.12
N GLY A 464 -29.07 -9.42 -5.18
CA GLY A 464 -29.24 -10.29 -6.35
C GLY A 464 -30.43 -10.11 -7.29
N GLU A 465 -31.19 -9.00 -7.30
CA GLU A 465 -32.13 -8.75 -8.40
C GLU A 465 -31.43 -8.01 -9.54
N GLY A 466 -31.14 -8.76 -10.62
CA GLY A 466 -30.36 -8.34 -11.77
C GLY A 466 -30.80 -7.01 -12.37
N LEU A 467 -29.97 -5.98 -12.16
CA LEU A 467 -29.97 -4.79 -13.00
C LEU A 467 -29.63 -5.22 -14.43
N ALA A 468 -30.60 -5.06 -15.32
CA ALA A 468 -30.40 -5.21 -16.76
C ALA A 468 -29.22 -4.33 -17.20
N PRO A 469 -28.34 -4.83 -18.10
CA PRO A 469 -27.20 -4.05 -18.59
C PRO A 469 -27.70 -2.71 -19.13
N VAL A 470 -27.20 -1.62 -18.57
CA VAL A 470 -27.42 -0.27 -19.11
C VAL A 470 -26.91 -0.31 -20.55
N ALA A 471 -27.83 -0.20 -21.51
CA ALA A 471 -27.48 -0.23 -22.93
C ALA A 471 -26.42 0.83 -23.20
N ALA A 472 -25.23 0.39 -23.64
CA ALA A 472 -24.11 1.22 -24.00
C ALA A 472 -24.41 2.03 -25.28
N GLY A 473 -25.34 2.98 -25.20
CA GLY A 473 -25.66 3.95 -26.24
C GLY A 473 -24.67 5.11 -26.20
N GLY A 474 -23.40 4.82 -26.49
CA GLY A 474 -22.33 5.81 -26.43
C GLY A 474 -20.96 5.16 -26.58
N GLY A 475 -20.72 4.52 -27.73
CA GLY A 475 -19.44 3.89 -28.04
C GLY A 475 -18.30 4.91 -28.05
N ILE A 476 -17.59 5.06 -26.93
CA ILE A 476 -16.26 5.63 -26.91
C ILE A 476 -15.35 4.62 -27.62
N GLN A 477 -14.72 5.01 -28.72
CA GLN A 477 -13.82 4.10 -29.44
C GLN A 477 -12.61 3.76 -28.55
N LEU A 478 -12.59 2.54 -28.03
CA LEU A 478 -11.55 1.98 -27.16
C LEU A 478 -10.13 2.13 -27.75
N LYS A 479 -10.03 2.10 -29.09
CA LYS A 479 -8.78 2.30 -29.84
C LYS A 479 -8.14 3.68 -29.61
N ALA A 480 -8.95 4.74 -29.44
CA ALA A 480 -8.43 6.09 -29.21
C ALA A 480 -7.80 6.24 -27.81
N LEU A 481 -8.37 5.59 -26.80
CA LEU A 481 -7.83 5.58 -25.44
C LEU A 481 -6.55 4.73 -25.35
N HIS A 482 -6.50 3.61 -26.08
CA HIS A 482 -5.30 2.77 -26.22
C HIS A 482 -4.13 3.55 -26.85
N HIS A 483 -4.37 4.27 -27.96
CA HIS A 483 -3.34 5.11 -28.59
C HIS A 483 -2.84 6.25 -27.68
N LEU A 484 -3.71 6.86 -26.87
CA LEU A 484 -3.34 7.91 -25.91
C LEU A 484 -2.44 7.39 -24.77
N LEU A 485 -2.66 6.15 -24.30
CA LEU A 485 -1.84 5.53 -23.26
C LEU A 485 -0.45 5.12 -23.78
N HIS A 486 -0.32 4.78 -25.07
CA HIS A 486 0.95 4.40 -25.70
C HIS A 486 1.72 5.56 -26.36
N ALA A 487 1.08 6.70 -26.62
CA ALA A 487 1.72 7.86 -27.26
C ALA A 487 2.82 8.55 -26.43
N LYS A 488 3.01 8.16 -25.16
CA LYS A 488 4.08 8.69 -24.29
C LYS A 488 5.42 7.97 -24.40
N GLY A 489 5.54 6.94 -25.25
CA GLY A 489 6.75 6.10 -25.37
C GLY A 489 7.59 6.24 -26.64
N ASN A 490 7.21 7.09 -27.60
CA ASN A 490 7.96 7.27 -28.86
C ASN A 490 8.42 8.72 -29.02
N SER A 491 9.49 9.08 -28.31
CA SER A 491 10.31 10.25 -28.66
C SER A 491 11.68 9.76 -29.14
N ASP A 492 11.71 9.02 -30.25
CA ASP A 492 12.97 8.69 -30.90
C ASP A 492 12.79 8.46 -32.42
N THR A 493 12.56 9.55 -33.15
CA THR A 493 12.84 9.63 -34.59
C THR A 493 13.13 11.08 -34.99
N SER A 494 14.33 11.57 -34.63
CA SER A 494 14.99 12.60 -35.44
C SER A 494 16.51 12.55 -35.24
N ARG A 495 17.16 11.64 -35.95
CA ARG A 495 18.61 11.69 -36.23
C ARG A 495 18.88 11.29 -37.68
N HIS A 496 18.73 12.25 -38.58
CA HIS A 496 19.44 12.41 -39.86
C HIS A 496 19.22 13.89 -40.22
N LEU A 497 20.23 14.76 -40.20
CA LEU A 497 21.27 14.90 -41.21
C LEU A 497 22.38 15.81 -40.64
N CYS A 498 23.63 15.36 -40.68
CA CYS A 498 24.81 16.22 -40.75
C CYS A 498 26.00 15.38 -41.24
N SER A 499 26.05 15.17 -42.56
CA SER A 499 27.27 14.79 -43.27
C SER A 499 27.78 16.02 -44.00
N GLY A 500 28.85 16.63 -43.46
CA GLY A 500 29.58 17.72 -44.09
C GLY A 500 31.06 17.38 -44.13
N HIS A 501 31.58 17.16 -45.33
CA HIS A 501 32.95 16.83 -45.69
C HIS A 501 34.02 17.75 -45.07
N GLN A 502 35.14 17.16 -44.69
CA GLN A 502 36.46 17.76 -44.82
C GLN A 502 37.49 16.70 -45.22
N THR A 503 38.10 16.89 -46.38
CA THR A 503 39.50 16.55 -46.72
C THR A 503 39.86 17.28 -48.02
N PRO A 504 41.14 17.58 -48.29
CA PRO A 504 42.31 17.71 -47.40
C PRO A 504 42.56 19.15 -46.95
#